data_AF-A0A6G8BVR4-F1
#
_entry.id   AF-A0A6G8BVR4-F1
#
_cell.length_a   1.000
_cell.length_b   1.000
_cell.length_c   1.000
_cell.angle_alpha   90.00
_cell.angle_beta   90.00
_cell.angle_gamma   90.00
#
_symmetry.space_group_name_H-M   'P 1'
#
loop_
_entity.id
_entity.type
_entity.pdbx_description
1 polymer ?
#
loop_
_entity_poly.entity_id
_entity_poly.type
_entity_poly.pdbx_seq_one_letter_code
_entity_poly.pdbx_strand_id
1 'polypeptide(L)'
;MPETDLLAIAAHLHVLLRRNTGRVTDTEWMAVNVEYAQAIIAFARQHVERNPAPDLLEWAGKLEQAWLDQLTREQRVPLVQRASDMLRQRVEAKKYVGSLR
;
A
#
# COMPACT_ATOMS: atom_id res chain seq x y z
N MET A 1 -3.82 -8.20 8.29
CA MET A 1 -4.02 -6.83 8.80
C MET A 1 -2.92 -5.94 8.22
N PRO A 2 -3.05 -5.45 6.98
CA PRO A 2 -2.02 -4.63 6.32
C PRO A 2 -2.03 -3.15 6.73
N GLU A 3 -3.19 -2.60 7.11
CA GLU A 3 -3.31 -1.21 7.60
C GLU A 3 -2.46 -0.94 8.84
N THR A 4 -2.36 -1.92 9.74
CA THR A 4 -1.58 -1.77 10.98
C THR A 4 -0.07 -1.68 10.71
N ASP A 5 0.44 -2.39 9.70
CA ASP A 5 1.85 -2.34 9.30
C ASP A 5 2.19 -0.99 8.65
N LEU A 6 1.35 -0.50 7.74
CA LEU A 6 1.54 0.80 7.09
C LEU A 6 1.49 1.96 8.08
N LEU A 7 0.56 1.92 9.03
CA LEU A 7 0.48 2.94 10.07
C LEU A 7 1.73 2.93 10.98
N ALA A 8 2.25 1.75 11.31
CA ALA A 8 3.49 1.63 12.10
C ALA A 8 4.70 2.19 11.33
N ILE A 9 4.82 1.88 10.04
CA ILE A 9 5.88 2.41 9.17
C ILE A 9 5.74 3.92 9.01
N ALA A 10 4.54 4.42 8.77
CA ALA A 10 4.25 5.85 8.67
C ALA A 10 4.58 6.59 9.98
N ALA A 11 4.24 6.02 11.13
CA ALA A 11 4.55 6.60 12.43
C ALA A 11 6.06 6.69 12.66
N HIS A 12 6.81 5.65 12.28
CA HIS A 12 8.26 5.68 12.37
C HIS A 12 8.83 6.78 11.45
N LEU A 13 8.37 6.84 10.20
CA LEU A 13 8.80 7.86 9.25
C LEU A 13 8.45 9.29 9.74
N HIS A 14 7.29 9.48 10.35
CA HIS A 14 6.89 10.75 10.97
C HIS A 14 7.90 11.20 12.03
N VAL A 15 8.29 10.33 12.96
CA VAL A 15 9.26 10.66 14.01
C VAL A 15 10.62 11.04 13.41
N LEU A 16 11.06 10.31 12.39
CA LEU A 16 12.29 10.62 11.66
C LEU A 16 12.23 11.96 10.93
N LEU A 17 11.10 12.29 10.32
CA LEU A 17 10.91 13.58 9.66
C LEU A 17 10.90 14.72 10.67
N ARG A 18 10.21 14.55 11.80
CA ARG A 18 10.15 15.57 12.85
C ARG A 18 11.52 15.83 13.47
N ARG A 19 12.34 14.80 13.71
CA ARG A 19 13.68 14.99 14.29
C ARG A 19 14.67 15.63 13.31
N ASN A 20 14.59 15.32 12.01
CA ASN A 20 15.54 15.83 11.01
C ASN A 20 15.15 17.19 10.43
N THR A 21 13.84 17.45 10.30
CA THR A 21 13.32 18.65 9.60
C THR A 21 12.53 19.60 10.50
N GLY A 22 12.16 19.17 11.71
CA GLY A 22 11.27 19.91 12.60
C GLY A 22 9.79 19.91 12.17
N ARG A 23 9.45 19.30 11.02
CA ARG A 23 8.10 19.34 10.46
C ARG A 23 7.23 18.22 11.01
N VAL A 24 6.01 18.58 11.41
CA VAL A 24 4.95 17.62 11.77
C VAL A 24 4.26 17.18 10.47
N THR A 25 4.14 15.86 10.27
CA THR A 25 3.46 15.26 9.12
C THR A 25 2.27 14.44 9.59
N ASP A 26 1.20 14.38 8.82
CA ASP A 26 0.05 13.57 9.18
C ASP A 26 0.34 12.07 9.00
N THR A 27 0.36 11.32 10.11
CA THR A 27 0.71 9.90 10.12
C THR A 27 -0.42 9.04 9.56
N GLU A 28 -1.67 9.37 9.89
CA GLU A 28 -2.83 8.59 9.47
C GLU A 28 -3.05 8.76 7.98
N TRP A 29 -2.92 10.00 7.46
CA TRP A 29 -3.05 10.27 6.04
C TRP A 29 -1.96 9.60 5.20
N MET A 30 -0.74 9.47 5.74
CA MET A 30 0.36 8.75 5.09
C MET A 30 0.10 7.24 4.96
N ALA A 31 -0.68 6.66 5.86
CA ALA A 31 -1.02 5.25 5.84
C ALA A 31 -2.19 4.90 4.90
N VAL A 32 -3.05 5.87 4.59
CA VAL A 32 -4.28 5.63 3.79
C VAL A 32 -4.28 6.31 2.41
N ASN A 33 -3.39 7.28 2.17
CA ASN A 33 -3.30 8.01 0.91
C ASN A 33 -1.93 7.82 0.24
N VAL A 34 -1.92 7.10 -0.88
CA VAL A 34 -0.71 6.77 -1.65
C VAL A 34 -0.02 8.01 -2.23
N GLU A 35 -0.77 9.01 -2.69
CA GLU A 35 -0.20 10.21 -3.30
C GLU A 35 0.53 11.05 -2.25
N TYR A 36 -0.06 11.18 -1.07
CA TYR A 36 0.56 11.85 0.05
C TYR A 36 1.80 11.08 0.55
N ALA A 37 1.72 9.76 0.65
CA ALA A 37 2.89 8.93 1.01
C ALA A 37 4.05 9.12 0.01
N GLN A 38 3.77 9.09 -1.29
CA GLN A 38 4.77 9.33 -2.34
C GLN A 38 5.40 10.72 -2.23
N ALA A 39 4.61 11.77 -1.99
CA ALA A 39 5.13 13.11 -1.78
C ALA A 39 6.08 13.19 -0.58
N ILE A 40 5.75 12.49 0.52
CA ILE A 40 6.60 12.42 1.71
C ILE A 40 7.89 11.64 1.46
N ILE A 41 7.83 10.54 0.71
CA ILE A 41 9.01 9.75 0.31
C ILE A 41 9.94 10.59 -0.58
N ALA A 42 9.39 11.29 -1.56
CA ALA A 42 10.15 12.19 -2.42
C ALA A 42 10.82 13.31 -1.62
N PHE A 43 10.08 13.91 -0.67
CA PHE A 43 10.62 14.91 0.25
C PHE A 43 11.76 14.36 1.11
N ALA A 44 11.60 13.15 1.68
CA ALA A 44 12.63 12.49 2.48
C ALA A 44 13.91 12.24 1.67
N ARG A 45 13.77 11.76 0.42
CA ARG A 45 14.90 11.57 -0.52
C ARG A 45 15.61 12.88 -0.83
N GLN A 46 14.87 13.95 -1.11
CA GLN A 46 15.47 15.27 -1.36
C GLN A 46 16.15 15.85 -0.12
N HIS A 47 15.61 15.59 1.08
CA HIS A 47 16.20 16.09 2.32
C HIS A 47 17.59 15.47 2.57
N VAL A 48 17.75 14.16 2.33
CA VAL A 48 19.02 13.48 2.59
C VAL A 48 20.14 13.88 1.64
N GLU A 49 19.84 14.46 0.47
CA GLU A 49 20.85 15.06 -0.41
C GLU A 49 21.57 16.25 0.26
N ARG A 50 20.87 16.97 1.13
CA ARG A 50 21.39 18.16 1.83
C ARG A 50 21.85 17.84 3.25
N ASN A 51 21.18 16.89 3.91
CA ASN A 51 21.45 16.51 5.29
C ASN A 51 21.42 14.98 5.42
N PRO A 52 22.59 14.29 5.36
CA PRO A 52 22.66 12.85 5.34
C PRO A 52 21.97 12.21 6.57
N ALA A 53 20.88 11.50 6.32
CA ALA A 53 20.14 10.76 7.34
C ALA A 53 19.79 9.35 6.81
N PRO A 54 20.68 8.35 6.96
CA PRO A 54 20.50 7.03 6.37
C PRO A 54 19.24 6.32 6.87
N ASP A 55 18.90 6.45 8.17
CA ASP A 55 17.67 5.88 8.73
C ASP A 55 16.41 6.43 8.04
N LEU A 56 16.40 7.74 7.71
CA LEU A 56 15.25 8.38 7.06
C LEU A 56 15.02 7.78 5.66
N LEU A 57 16.11 7.54 4.93
CA LEU A 57 16.04 6.92 3.61
C LEU A 57 15.60 5.45 3.68
N GLU A 58 16.08 4.70 4.67
CA GLU A 58 15.69 3.31 4.90
C GLU A 58 14.19 3.19 5.14
N TRP A 59 13.64 4.01 6.04
CA TRP A 59 12.21 3.97 6.37
C TRP A 59 11.33 4.51 5.24
N ALA A 60 11.81 5.49 4.47
CA ALA A 60 11.13 5.91 3.25
C ALA A 60 11.05 4.77 2.22
N GLY A 61 12.14 3.98 2.08
CA GLY A 61 12.14 2.77 1.25
C GLY A 61 11.18 1.69 1.75
N LYS A 62 11.13 1.45 3.07
CA LYS A 62 10.16 0.52 3.68
C LYS A 62 8.71 0.93 3.40
N LEU A 63 8.40 2.22 3.50
CA LEU A 63 7.06 2.74 3.18
C LEU A 63 6.72 2.54 1.71
N GLU A 64 7.65 2.80 0.79
CA GLU A 64 7.47 2.57 -0.64
C GLU A 64 7.16 1.09 -0.93
N GLN A 65 7.93 0.16 -0.36
CA GLN A 65 7.71 -1.27 -0.53
C GLN A 65 6.37 -1.74 0.04
N ALA A 66 5.99 -1.25 1.23
CA ALA A 66 4.71 -1.60 1.85
C ALA A 66 3.51 -1.15 0.99
N TRP A 67 3.58 0.05 0.40
CA TRP A 67 2.56 0.53 -0.54
C TRP A 67 2.53 -0.28 -1.83
N LEU A 68 3.67 -0.63 -2.41
CA LEU A 68 3.73 -1.50 -3.60
C LEU A 68 3.10 -2.87 -3.34
N ASP A 69 3.36 -3.47 -2.17
CA ASP A 69 2.75 -4.72 -1.75
C ASP A 69 1.23 -4.60 -1.57
N GLN A 70 0.74 -3.51 -0.97
CA GLN A 70 -0.69 -3.27 -0.81
C GLN A 70 -1.37 -3.12 -2.17
N LEU A 71 -0.84 -2.26 -3.06
CA LEU A 71 -1.39 -2.05 -4.40
C LEU A 71 -1.38 -3.36 -5.21
N THR A 72 -0.38 -4.20 -5.04
CA THR A 72 -0.32 -5.51 -5.69
C THR A 72 -1.38 -6.47 -5.14
N ARG A 73 -1.62 -6.48 -3.82
CA ARG A 73 -2.69 -7.29 -3.22
C ARG A 73 -4.07 -6.83 -3.67
N GLU A 74 -4.31 -5.53 -3.68
CA GLU A 74 -5.60 -4.96 -4.06
C GLU A 74 -5.94 -5.24 -5.52
N GLN A 75 -4.96 -5.29 -6.42
CA GLN A 75 -5.16 -5.70 -7.81
C GLN A 75 -5.43 -7.21 -7.98
N ARG A 76 -4.96 -8.07 -7.07
CA ARG A 76 -5.20 -9.52 -7.16
C ARG A 76 -6.63 -9.91 -6.80
N VAL A 77 -7.24 -9.25 -5.82
CA VAL A 77 -8.63 -9.49 -5.39
C VAL A 77 -9.64 -9.43 -6.55
N PRO A 78 -9.69 -8.38 -7.39
CA PRO A 78 -10.64 -8.29 -8.49
C PRO A 78 -10.39 -9.34 -9.59
N LEU A 79 -9.14 -9.78 -9.80
CA LEU A 79 -8.84 -10.84 -10.77
C LEU A 79 -9.34 -12.20 -10.28
N VAL A 80 -9.10 -12.54 -9.02
CA VAL A 80 -9.57 -13.80 -8.41
C VAL A 80 -11.10 -13.83 -8.34
N GLN A 81 -11.74 -12.70 -8.01
CA GLN A 81 -13.19 -12.58 -7.98
C GLN A 81 -13.81 -12.82 -9.36
N ARG A 82 -13.26 -12.19 -10.41
CA ARG A 82 -13.71 -12.40 -11.80
C ARG A 82 -13.53 -13.84 -12.26
N ALA A 83 -12.38 -14.46 -11.96
CA ALA A 83 -12.14 -15.86 -12.32
C ALA A 83 -13.14 -16.82 -11.62
N SER A 84 -13.45 -16.53 -10.35
CA SER A 84 -14.42 -17.31 -9.56
C SER A 84 -15.85 -17.17 -10.10
N ASP A 85 -16.23 -15.96 -10.51
CA ASP A 85 -17.54 -15.68 -11.12
C ASP A 85 -17.73 -16.43 -12.44
N MET A 86 -16.71 -16.40 -13.31
CA MET A 86 -16.72 -17.17 -14.57
C MET A 86 -16.84 -18.68 -14.36
N LEU A 87 -16.15 -19.22 -13.35
CA LEU A 87 -16.26 -20.65 -12.98
C LEU A 87 -17.66 -20.98 -12.47
N ARG A 88 -18.23 -20.14 -11.60
CA ARG A 88 -19.60 -20.32 -11.07
C ARG A 88 -20.63 -20.29 -12.20
N GLN A 89 -20.54 -19.30 -13.10
CA GLN A 89 -21.44 -19.19 -14.26
C GLN A 89 -21.37 -20.45 -15.16
N ARG A 90 -20.18 -21.02 -15.35
CA ARG A 90 -20.00 -22.25 -16.16
C ARG A 90 -20.60 -23.48 -15.50
N VAL A 91 -20.51 -23.60 -14.18
CA VAL A 91 -21.13 -24.70 -13.43
C VAL A 91 -22.66 -24.60 -13.48
N GLU A 92 -23.21 -23.39 -13.30
CA GLU A 92 -24.67 -23.17 -13.39
C GLU A 92 -25.19 -23.48 -14.79
N ALA A 93 -24.55 -22.97 -15.84
CA ALA A 93 -24.93 -23.27 -17.23
C ALA A 93 -24.97 -24.79 -17.51
N LYS A 94 -24.03 -25.56 -16.95
CA LYS A 94 -23.99 -27.02 -17.08
C LYS A 94 -25.12 -27.72 -16.31
N LYS A 95 -25.58 -27.14 -15.20
CA LYS A 95 -26.69 -27.64 -14.38
C LYS A 95 -28.05 -27.46 -15.07
N TYR A 96 -28.26 -26.32 -15.76
CA TYR A 96 -29.49 -26.05 -16.52
C TYR A 96 -29.69 -26.96 -17.74
N VAL A 97 -28.62 -27.46 -18.36
CA VAL A 97 -28.70 -28.38 -19.51
C VAL A 97 -29.10 -29.81 -19.08
N GLY A 98 -28.88 -30.18 -17.82
CA GLY A 98 -29.17 -31.53 -17.30
C GLY A 98 -30.62 -31.78 -16.87
N SER A 99 -31.46 -30.75 -16.77
CA SER A 99 -32.83 -30.86 -16.24
C SER A 99 -33.94 -30.95 -17.30
N LEU A 100 -33.60 -31.08 -18.59
CA LEU A 100 -34.54 -31.15 -19.71
C LEU A 100 -34.81 -32.58 -20.21
N ARG A 101 -34.77 -33.60 -19.33
CA ARG A 101 -35.09 -34.98 -19.70
C ARG A 101 -36.09 -35.61 -18.76
#